data_AF-A0A840HYH3-F1
#
_entry.id   AF-A0A840HYH3-F1
#
_cell.length_a   1.000
_cell.length_b   1.000
_cell.length_c   1.000
_cell.angle_alpha   90.00
_cell.angle_beta   90.00
_cell.angle_gamma   90.00
#
_symmetry.space_group_name_H-M   'P 1'
#
loop_
_entity.id
_entity.type
_entity.pdbx_description
1 polymer ?
#
loop_
_entity_poly.entity_id
_entity_poly.type
_entity_poly.pdbx_seq_one_letter_code
_entity_poly.pdbx_strand_id
1 'polypeptide(L)'
;MVIGPTGGGKTVLLNFLMAQAEKTGARQIFIDKDRGAQIFVLASGGTYLMLANGTPTGFAPLKALANTAEDRAWLSLWVRQLVRAEGRPITVQEERRIDDGIAAVMKLPRAARSLDALRTMLGMADEGGVGARLEKWTSRGALGWAFDNAEDEMTLDARFIGFDMTDFLDNADIRAPLMLYLFHRIDKMLTGDRTMIVIDEFWKALGDNAFRSFAQDGLKTYRKRNALMVFATQSPGDALKSDISHSILEQVATKIMLPNPNGQRRDYIDGFSMTDAEFALIREELSQESHKFLVKQGHDSVVVELDLTGLDNELAVLSGRAETTAVACDVIAEHGRDPAQSSTSADVQVERRSPMSPKKLRYFVMGVSLLTCMGSAHAQGIPVTDTRSLFQQLEQVRQGVSILAQGADQLQQARDLYRDLNKATDIGRVADSLRTDAMRELNVSSGSLDGYANGDLNVIGRLRGRSDSVFQGLMGQLSPDASESARASYETGARQAAVTAGLAGSVGDSVTSRRDGLEELRSRLGSANSAAERADMSARLQLEQAQMTNDMMALQAVELQRRAKAEAEYQSYLTLQQRESAKFRRQMGID
;
A
#
# COMPACT_ATOMS: atom_id res chain seq x y z
N MET A 1 -13.80 -7.93 5.79
CA MET A 1 -13.15 -6.64 5.47
C MET A 1 -14.14 -5.53 5.70
N VAL A 2 -13.67 -4.40 6.23
CA VAL A 2 -14.50 -3.24 6.58
C VAL A 2 -14.02 -2.03 5.77
N ILE A 3 -14.91 -1.43 4.97
CA ILE A 3 -14.60 -0.26 4.14
C ILE A 3 -15.48 0.90 4.60
N GLY A 4 -14.88 2.03 4.93
CA GLY A 4 -15.62 3.25 5.26
C GLY A 4 -14.71 4.46 5.32
N PRO A 5 -15.15 5.64 4.83
CA PRO A 5 -14.34 6.84 4.83
C PRO A 5 -13.96 7.30 6.24
N THR A 6 -12.99 8.20 6.34
CA THR A 6 -12.62 8.87 7.60
C THR A 6 -13.85 9.42 8.31
N GLY A 7 -13.94 9.23 9.62
CA GLY A 7 -15.08 9.68 10.43
C GLY A 7 -16.34 8.81 10.35
N GLY A 8 -16.46 7.90 9.38
CA GLY A 8 -17.66 7.08 9.16
C GLY A 8 -17.94 5.98 10.19
N GLY A 9 -17.34 6.01 11.39
CA GLY A 9 -17.58 5.02 12.47
C GLY A 9 -16.80 3.70 12.37
N LYS A 10 -15.93 3.55 11.37
CA LYS A 10 -15.15 2.32 11.08
C LYS A 10 -14.42 1.73 12.29
N THR A 11 -13.68 2.54 13.04
CA THR A 11 -12.91 2.11 14.23
C THR A 11 -13.83 1.68 15.38
N VAL A 12 -14.93 2.40 15.60
CA VAL A 12 -15.95 2.04 16.60
C VAL A 12 -16.57 0.69 16.27
N LEU A 13 -16.92 0.45 15.00
CA LEU A 13 -17.43 -0.84 14.53
C LEU A 13 -16.41 -1.98 14.73
N LEU A 14 -15.13 -1.76 14.40
CA LEU A 14 -14.08 -2.77 14.62
C LEU A 14 -13.92 -3.11 16.11
N ASN A 15 -13.78 -2.08 16.96
CA ASN A 15 -13.64 -2.26 18.41
C ASN A 15 -14.89 -2.92 19.01
N PHE A 16 -16.09 -2.55 18.56
CA PHE A 16 -17.34 -3.21 18.96
C PHE A 16 -17.36 -4.70 18.57
N LEU A 17 -17.03 -5.05 17.32
CA LEU A 17 -16.99 -6.44 16.86
C LEU A 17 -15.97 -7.27 17.66
N MET A 18 -14.84 -6.67 18.03
CA MET A 18 -13.83 -7.28 18.91
C MET A 18 -14.32 -7.46 20.35
N ALA A 19 -15.02 -6.47 20.91
CA ALA A 19 -15.67 -6.61 22.22
C ALA A 19 -16.74 -7.72 22.22
N GLN A 20 -17.48 -7.89 21.11
CA GLN A 20 -18.38 -9.05 20.96
C GLN A 20 -17.61 -10.37 20.81
N ALA A 21 -16.44 -10.37 20.16
CA ALA A 21 -15.61 -11.56 19.96
C ALA A 21 -15.02 -12.10 21.28
N GLU A 22 -14.83 -11.28 22.32
CA GLU A 22 -14.39 -11.72 23.66
C GLU A 22 -15.29 -12.85 24.22
N LYS A 23 -16.60 -12.79 23.94
CA LYS A 23 -17.59 -13.81 24.35
C LYS A 23 -17.29 -15.20 23.80
N THR A 24 -16.50 -15.30 22.72
CA THR A 24 -16.11 -16.57 22.10
C THR A 24 -14.85 -17.18 22.71
N GLY A 25 -14.18 -16.46 23.63
CA GLY A 25 -12.88 -16.81 24.20
C GLY A 25 -11.70 -16.58 23.25
N ALA A 26 -11.91 -15.91 22.12
CA ALA A 26 -10.86 -15.70 21.12
C ALA A 26 -9.70 -14.83 21.65
N ARG A 27 -8.47 -15.19 21.27
CA ARG A 27 -7.33 -14.26 21.34
C ARG A 27 -7.49 -13.20 20.24
N GLN A 28 -7.08 -11.98 20.55
CA GLN A 28 -7.28 -10.81 19.72
C GLN A 28 -5.96 -10.08 19.49
N ILE A 29 -5.69 -9.72 18.25
CA ILE A 29 -4.55 -8.89 17.84
C ILE A 29 -5.11 -7.72 17.04
N PHE A 30 -4.80 -6.49 17.46
CA PHE A 30 -5.09 -5.27 16.72
C PHE A 30 -3.78 -4.69 16.19
N ILE A 31 -3.64 -4.62 14.87
CA ILE A 31 -2.59 -3.85 14.20
C ILE A 31 -3.21 -2.49 13.89
N ASP A 32 -2.84 -1.51 14.71
CA ASP A 32 -3.50 -0.22 14.83
C ASP A 32 -2.74 0.87 14.08
N LYS A 33 -3.50 1.88 13.64
CA LYS A 33 -2.99 3.10 13.04
C LYS A 33 -3.73 4.28 13.66
N ASP A 34 -2.98 5.33 13.95
CA ASP A 34 -3.43 6.55 14.62
C ASP A 34 -3.94 6.31 16.07
N ARG A 35 -3.61 5.15 16.66
CA ARG A 35 -3.90 4.74 18.06
C ARG A 35 -5.40 4.68 18.40
N GLY A 36 -6.25 4.39 17.41
CA GLY A 36 -7.72 4.37 17.56
C GLY A 36 -8.27 3.25 18.45
N ALA A 37 -7.51 2.18 18.67
CA ALA A 37 -7.86 1.04 19.51
C ALA A 37 -7.14 1.01 20.87
N GLN A 38 -6.16 1.89 21.12
CA GLN A 38 -5.33 1.83 22.34
C GLN A 38 -6.14 1.84 23.64
N ILE A 39 -7.12 2.75 23.77
CA ILE A 39 -7.95 2.87 24.98
C ILE A 39 -8.74 1.58 25.20
N PHE A 40 -9.33 1.03 24.14
CA PHE A 40 -10.09 -0.21 24.18
C PHE A 40 -9.23 -1.44 24.55
N VAL A 41 -8.04 -1.60 23.93
CA VAL A 41 -7.10 -2.69 24.25
C VAL A 41 -6.74 -2.67 25.74
N LEU A 42 -6.41 -1.49 26.28
CA LEU A 42 -6.02 -1.34 27.69
C LEU A 42 -7.21 -1.53 28.64
N ALA A 43 -8.40 -1.01 28.31
CA ALA A 43 -9.62 -1.19 29.09
C ALA A 43 -10.07 -2.67 29.17
N SER A 44 -9.82 -3.45 28.10
CA SER A 44 -10.04 -4.91 28.08
C SER A 44 -8.95 -5.72 28.81
N GLY A 45 -7.99 -5.07 29.48
CA GLY A 45 -6.88 -5.73 30.18
C GLY A 45 -5.83 -6.35 29.24
N GLY A 46 -5.75 -5.85 28.00
CA GLY A 46 -4.75 -6.24 27.01
C GLY A 46 -3.41 -5.52 27.16
N THR A 47 -2.44 -5.90 26.33
CA THR A 47 -1.16 -5.19 26.19
C THR A 47 -1.18 -4.33 24.93
N TYR A 48 -0.66 -3.12 25.00
CA TYR A 48 -0.54 -2.23 23.84
C TYR A 48 0.92 -1.79 23.68
N LEU A 49 1.56 -2.19 22.59
CA LEU A 49 2.94 -1.83 22.27
C LEU A 49 2.94 -0.62 21.33
N MET A 50 3.43 0.52 21.85
CA MET A 50 3.70 1.71 21.05
C MET A 50 5.08 1.60 20.44
N LEU A 51 5.14 1.47 19.11
CA LEU A 51 6.40 1.54 18.37
C LEU A 51 6.60 3.00 17.93
N ALA A 52 7.71 3.63 18.35
CA ALA A 52 8.12 4.96 17.88
C ALA A 52 9.54 4.95 17.29
N ASN A 53 9.76 5.72 16.23
CA ASN A 53 11.07 5.87 15.59
C ASN A 53 12.11 6.46 16.57
N GLY A 54 13.33 5.91 16.55
CA GLY A 54 14.41 6.34 17.43
C GLY A 54 14.27 5.89 18.89
N THR A 55 13.16 5.25 19.25
CA THR A 55 12.91 4.73 20.61
C THR A 55 13.13 3.22 20.62
N PRO A 56 13.78 2.64 21.64
CA PRO A 56 13.90 1.18 21.79
C PRO A 56 12.55 0.47 21.60
N THR A 57 12.46 -0.40 20.59
CA THR A 57 11.22 -1.13 20.25
C THR A 57 10.93 -2.28 21.21
N GLY A 58 11.92 -2.68 22.02
CA GLY A 58 11.90 -3.92 22.78
C GLY A 58 12.02 -5.18 21.92
N PHE A 59 12.24 -5.10 20.60
CA PHE A 59 12.40 -6.27 19.74
C PHE A 59 13.84 -6.81 19.76
N ALA A 60 14.00 -8.11 19.95
CA ALA A 60 15.30 -8.80 19.87
C ALA A 60 15.16 -10.18 19.21
N PRO A 61 15.04 -10.27 17.87
CA PRO A 61 14.71 -11.51 17.17
C PRO A 61 15.68 -12.68 17.41
N LEU A 62 16.99 -12.39 17.50
CA LEU A 62 18.04 -13.37 17.83
C LEU A 62 17.90 -13.95 19.26
N LYS A 63 17.27 -13.21 20.18
CA LYS A 63 16.96 -13.66 21.54
C LYS A 63 15.61 -14.36 21.62
N ALA A 64 14.61 -13.89 20.87
CA ALA A 64 13.25 -14.42 20.90
C ALA A 64 13.13 -15.83 20.30
N LEU A 65 13.88 -16.12 19.24
CA LEU A 65 13.75 -17.36 18.48
C LEU A 65 14.61 -18.51 19.03
N ALA A 66 14.17 -19.74 18.76
CA ALA A 66 14.85 -20.95 19.19
C ALA A 66 15.94 -21.36 18.19
N ASN A 67 16.85 -22.25 18.58
CA ASN A 67 17.91 -22.74 17.69
C ASN A 67 17.42 -23.90 16.80
N THR A 68 16.28 -23.72 16.11
CA THR A 68 15.71 -24.70 15.18
C THR A 68 16.17 -24.45 13.74
N ALA A 69 15.96 -25.40 12.83
CA ALA A 69 16.28 -25.19 11.41
C ALA A 69 15.40 -24.12 10.77
N GLU A 70 14.11 -24.11 11.10
CA GLU A 70 13.11 -23.13 10.67
C GLU A 70 13.47 -21.71 11.13
N ASP A 71 13.75 -21.53 12.43
CA ASP A 71 14.07 -20.22 13.00
C ASP A 71 15.39 -19.65 12.43
N ARG A 72 16.40 -20.51 12.19
CA ARG A 72 17.64 -20.08 11.52
C ARG A 72 17.41 -19.69 10.06
N ALA A 73 16.57 -20.41 9.33
CA ALA A 73 16.23 -20.08 7.95
C ALA A 73 15.48 -18.74 7.87
N TRP A 74 14.52 -18.51 8.77
CA TRP A 74 13.82 -17.24 8.88
C TRP A 74 14.76 -16.09 9.28
N LEU A 75 15.63 -16.30 10.29
CA LEU A 75 16.65 -15.32 10.68
C LEU A 75 17.58 -14.96 9.51
N SER A 76 17.91 -15.92 8.65
CA SER A 76 18.72 -15.64 7.45
C SER A 76 17.99 -14.74 6.47
N LEU A 77 16.72 -15.02 6.14
CA LEU A 77 15.91 -14.15 5.30
C LEU A 77 15.80 -12.73 5.89
N TRP A 78 15.59 -12.63 7.20
CA TRP A 78 15.47 -11.37 7.91
C TRP A 78 16.80 -10.58 7.94
N VAL A 79 17.94 -11.22 8.25
CA VAL A 79 19.26 -10.58 8.18
C VAL A 79 19.61 -10.15 6.75
N ARG A 80 19.26 -10.96 5.74
CA ARG A 80 19.39 -10.59 4.31
C ARG A 80 18.59 -9.32 3.99
N GLN A 81 17.41 -9.14 4.58
CA GLN A 81 16.64 -7.89 4.45
C GLN A 81 17.31 -6.71 5.17
N LEU A 82 17.92 -6.89 6.34
CA LEU A 82 18.67 -5.84 7.05
C LEU A 82 19.90 -5.33 6.28
N VAL A 83 20.65 -6.23 5.62
CA VAL A 83 21.88 -5.90 4.88
C VAL A 83 21.66 -5.65 3.39
N ARG A 84 20.40 -5.56 2.95
CA ARG A 84 20.06 -5.23 1.58
C ARG A 84 20.55 -3.82 1.24
N ALA A 85 21.16 -3.67 0.07
CA ALA A 85 21.56 -2.39 -0.49
C ALA A 85 21.05 -2.29 -1.94
N GLU A 86 20.66 -1.10 -2.37
CA GLU A 86 20.28 -0.86 -3.76
C GLU A 86 21.48 -1.07 -4.69
N GLY A 87 21.25 -1.66 -5.87
CA GLY A 87 22.30 -1.97 -6.84
C GLY A 87 23.31 -3.08 -6.44
N ARG A 88 23.38 -3.50 -5.17
CA ARG A 88 24.33 -4.52 -4.68
C ARG A 88 23.61 -5.74 -4.09
N PRO A 89 23.20 -6.72 -4.93
CA PRO A 89 22.56 -7.95 -4.47
C PRO A 89 23.50 -8.76 -3.56
N ILE A 90 22.92 -9.60 -2.70
CA ILE A 90 23.68 -10.49 -1.82
C ILE A 90 24.21 -11.66 -2.64
N THR A 91 25.51 -11.90 -2.57
CA THR A 91 26.18 -12.99 -3.28
C THR A 91 26.03 -14.31 -2.53
N VAL A 92 26.14 -15.45 -3.23
CA VAL A 92 26.12 -16.80 -2.62
C VAL A 92 27.18 -16.96 -1.51
N GLN A 93 28.30 -16.24 -1.58
CA GLN A 93 29.30 -16.25 -0.51
C GLN A 93 28.82 -15.47 0.73
N GLU A 94 28.19 -14.31 0.53
CA GLU A 94 27.61 -13.53 1.61
C GLU A 94 26.41 -14.24 2.27
N GLU A 95 25.57 -14.93 1.49
CA GLU A 95 24.49 -15.78 2.01
C GLU A 95 25.01 -16.86 2.94
N ARG A 96 26.04 -17.61 2.51
CA ARG A 96 26.69 -18.63 3.37
C ARG A 96 27.29 -18.03 4.64
N ARG A 97 27.94 -16.87 4.55
CA ARG A 97 28.47 -16.16 5.74
C ARG A 97 27.36 -15.75 6.72
N ILE A 98 26.21 -15.31 6.22
CA ILE A 98 25.02 -15.02 7.04
C ILE A 98 24.52 -16.31 7.73
N ASP A 99 24.37 -17.40 6.98
CA ASP A 99 23.88 -18.68 7.50
C ASP A 99 24.83 -19.25 8.58
N ASP A 100 26.15 -19.24 8.32
CA ASP A 100 27.19 -19.67 9.25
C ASP A 100 27.27 -18.76 10.50
N GLY A 101 27.17 -17.44 10.30
CA GLY A 101 27.17 -16.45 11.39
C GLY A 101 25.97 -16.60 12.31
N ILE A 102 24.77 -16.82 11.76
CA ILE A 102 23.57 -17.13 12.53
C ILE A 102 23.73 -18.48 13.26
N ALA A 103 24.25 -19.51 12.59
CA ALA A 103 24.50 -20.80 13.21
C ALA A 103 25.53 -20.75 14.35
N ALA A 104 26.47 -19.79 14.31
CA ALA A 104 27.40 -19.50 15.40
C ALA A 104 26.71 -18.75 16.55
N VAL A 105 26.02 -17.64 16.27
CA VAL A 105 25.32 -16.83 17.29
C VAL A 105 24.25 -17.64 18.03
N MET A 106 23.48 -18.48 17.32
CA MET A 106 22.42 -19.27 17.95
C MET A 106 22.93 -20.39 18.89
N LYS A 107 24.23 -20.70 18.88
CA LYS A 107 24.89 -21.56 19.88
C LYS A 107 25.21 -20.82 21.18
N LEU A 108 25.24 -19.49 21.18
CA LEU A 108 25.48 -18.69 22.38
C LEU A 108 24.28 -18.80 23.36
N PRO A 109 24.51 -18.59 24.67
CA PRO A 109 23.44 -18.37 25.65
C PRO A 109 22.51 -17.25 25.19
N ARG A 110 21.19 -17.37 25.44
CA ARG A 110 20.15 -16.45 24.92
C ARG A 110 20.50 -14.97 25.12
N ALA A 111 20.93 -14.58 26.32
CA ALA A 111 21.28 -13.20 26.65
C ALA A 111 22.47 -12.64 25.83
N ALA A 112 23.36 -13.50 25.33
CA ALA A 112 24.54 -13.13 24.55
C ALA A 112 24.30 -13.11 23.02
N ARG A 113 23.06 -13.34 22.56
CA ARG A 113 22.70 -13.29 21.14
C ARG A 113 22.31 -11.88 20.75
N SER A 114 23.13 -11.22 19.93
CA SER A 114 22.91 -9.83 19.49
C SER A 114 23.34 -9.63 18.03
N LEU A 115 22.92 -8.53 17.43
CA LEU A 115 23.41 -8.09 16.13
C LEU A 115 24.89 -7.66 16.22
N ASP A 116 25.35 -7.11 17.35
CA ASP A 116 26.79 -6.96 17.65
C ASP A 116 27.56 -8.29 17.54
N ALA A 117 27.03 -9.37 18.13
CA ALA A 117 27.66 -10.69 18.08
C ALA A 117 27.65 -11.25 16.64
N LEU A 118 26.54 -11.09 15.91
CA LEU A 118 26.44 -11.50 14.51
C LEU A 118 27.40 -10.74 13.61
N ARG A 119 27.46 -9.41 13.72
CA ARG A 119 28.40 -8.54 13.00
C ARG A 119 29.84 -8.98 13.24
N THR A 120 30.19 -9.33 14.49
CA THR A 120 31.52 -9.85 14.83
C THR A 120 31.84 -11.15 14.08
N MET A 121 30.86 -12.04 13.87
CA MET A 121 31.05 -13.27 13.08
C MET A 121 31.15 -13.00 11.56
N LEU A 122 30.46 -11.97 11.06
CA LEU A 122 30.49 -11.60 9.62
C LEU A 122 31.79 -10.87 9.21
N GLY A 123 32.44 -10.19 10.15
CA GLY A 123 33.69 -9.45 9.94
C GLY A 123 33.52 -8.13 9.16
N MET A 124 34.61 -7.36 9.05
CA MET A 124 34.65 -6.04 8.38
C MET A 124 35.75 -5.91 7.31
N ALA A 125 36.24 -7.02 6.75
CA ALA A 125 37.32 -6.97 5.77
C ALA A 125 36.92 -6.37 4.39
N ASP A 126 35.61 -6.24 4.13
CA ASP A 126 35.03 -5.54 2.97
C ASP A 126 34.14 -4.42 3.50
N GLU A 127 34.49 -3.16 3.20
CA GLU A 127 33.76 -1.96 3.63
C GLU A 127 32.31 -1.91 3.13
N GLY A 128 31.97 -2.64 2.07
CA GLY A 128 30.61 -2.80 1.58
C GLY A 128 30.05 -4.22 1.74
N GLY A 129 30.73 -5.08 2.49
CA GLY A 129 30.29 -6.46 2.77
C GLY A 129 29.14 -6.50 3.78
N VAL A 130 28.49 -7.66 3.90
CA VAL A 130 27.32 -7.83 4.79
C VAL A 130 27.56 -7.44 6.26
N GLY A 131 28.77 -7.65 6.80
CA GLY A 131 29.10 -7.22 8.16
C GLY A 131 29.14 -5.70 8.33
N ALA A 132 29.72 -4.97 7.37
CA ALA A 132 29.73 -3.50 7.36
C ALA A 132 28.32 -2.93 7.18
N ARG A 133 27.47 -3.54 6.35
CA ARG A 133 26.07 -3.14 6.19
C ARG A 133 25.21 -3.45 7.42
N LEU A 134 25.55 -4.49 8.18
CA LEU A 134 24.85 -4.82 9.43
C LEU A 134 25.15 -3.81 10.55
N GLU A 135 26.27 -3.06 10.48
CA GLU A 135 26.69 -2.10 11.49
C GLU A 135 25.59 -1.10 11.88
N LYS A 136 24.78 -0.63 10.91
CA LYS A 136 23.70 0.34 11.20
C LYS A 136 22.64 -0.19 12.16
N TRP A 137 22.52 -1.51 12.31
CA TRP A 137 21.55 -2.20 13.15
C TRP A 137 22.10 -2.75 14.47
N THR A 138 23.42 -2.66 14.72
CA THR A 138 24.01 -3.06 16.01
C THR A 138 23.74 -1.99 17.07
N SER A 139 24.01 -2.27 18.35
CA SER A 139 23.82 -1.28 19.45
C SER A 139 24.52 0.07 19.26
N ARG A 140 25.51 0.15 18.36
CA ARG A 140 26.28 1.36 18.04
C ARG A 140 25.80 2.07 16.76
N GLY A 141 24.95 1.41 15.99
CA GLY A 141 24.41 1.92 14.73
C GLY A 141 23.19 2.83 14.94
N ALA A 142 22.91 3.67 13.93
CA ALA A 142 21.78 4.61 13.96
C ALA A 142 20.39 3.94 14.12
N LEU A 143 20.28 2.64 13.83
CA LEU A 143 19.06 1.82 13.93
C LEU A 143 19.17 0.71 15.01
N GLY A 144 20.17 0.75 15.89
CA GLY A 144 20.38 -0.27 16.94
C GLY A 144 19.19 -0.44 17.89
N TRP A 145 18.46 0.64 18.13
CA TRP A 145 17.22 0.68 18.91
C TRP A 145 16.09 -0.21 18.34
N ALA A 146 16.15 -0.56 17.04
CA ALA A 146 15.05 -1.24 16.35
C ALA A 146 14.99 -2.75 16.63
N PHE A 147 16.12 -3.44 16.78
CA PHE A 147 16.16 -4.91 16.82
C PHE A 147 17.26 -5.55 17.69
N ASP A 148 18.15 -4.78 18.33
CA ASP A 148 19.23 -5.32 19.19
C ASP A 148 18.98 -5.04 20.69
N ASN A 149 17.70 -5.05 21.09
CA ASN A 149 17.27 -4.72 22.44
C ASN A 149 17.77 -5.72 23.50
N ALA A 150 17.81 -5.28 24.77
CA ALA A 150 18.40 -6.04 25.89
C ALA A 150 17.72 -7.41 26.10
N GLU A 151 16.39 -7.45 26.00
CA GLU A 151 15.57 -8.65 25.90
C GLU A 151 14.52 -8.45 24.79
N ASP A 152 13.75 -9.48 24.49
CA ASP A 152 12.57 -9.35 23.61
C ASP A 152 11.30 -9.12 24.44
N GLU A 153 10.76 -7.91 24.36
CA GLU A 153 9.59 -7.42 25.11
C GLU A 153 8.26 -7.68 24.37
N MET A 154 8.30 -8.26 23.16
CA MET A 154 7.12 -8.65 22.39
C MET A 154 6.45 -9.87 23.02
N THR A 155 5.77 -9.66 24.15
CA THR A 155 4.97 -10.68 24.84
C THR A 155 3.65 -10.91 24.09
N LEU A 156 3.37 -12.17 23.75
CA LEU A 156 2.13 -12.59 23.08
C LEU A 156 1.20 -13.37 24.04
N ASP A 157 1.43 -13.26 25.35
CA ASP A 157 0.71 -14.03 26.37
C ASP A 157 -0.69 -13.47 26.63
N ALA A 158 -0.87 -12.15 26.51
CA ALA A 158 -2.16 -11.49 26.69
C ALA A 158 -3.22 -12.06 25.72
N ARG A 159 -4.49 -12.04 26.15
CA ARG A 159 -5.61 -12.43 25.28
C ARG A 159 -5.97 -11.34 24.27
N PHE A 160 -5.61 -10.09 24.53
CA PHE A 160 -5.80 -8.98 23.61
C PHE A 160 -4.50 -8.17 23.54
N ILE A 161 -3.97 -7.99 22.34
CA ILE A 161 -2.69 -7.34 22.07
C ILE A 161 -2.91 -6.28 21.00
N GLY A 162 -2.44 -5.06 21.23
CA GLY A 162 -2.42 -3.97 20.25
C GLY A 162 -0.99 -3.61 19.86
N PHE A 163 -0.78 -3.31 18.59
CA PHE A 163 0.49 -2.82 18.04
C PHE A 163 0.24 -1.52 17.29
N ASP A 164 0.82 -0.42 17.76
CA ASP A 164 0.84 0.82 16.99
C ASP A 164 1.92 0.73 15.91
N MET A 165 1.54 0.90 14.64
CA MET A 165 2.50 0.93 13.53
C MET A 165 2.56 2.27 12.81
N THR A 166 1.86 3.28 13.33
CA THR A 166 1.62 4.57 12.65
C THR A 166 2.92 5.20 12.15
N ASP A 167 3.92 5.28 13.03
CA ASP A 167 5.21 5.92 12.78
C ASP A 167 6.15 5.07 11.88
N PHE A 168 5.97 3.75 11.86
CA PHE A 168 6.80 2.82 11.08
C PHE A 168 6.33 2.62 9.65
N LEU A 169 5.04 2.83 9.38
CA LEU A 169 4.48 2.69 8.03
C LEU A 169 5.12 3.63 7.02
N ASP A 170 5.64 4.79 7.46
CA ASP A 170 6.27 5.78 6.60
C ASP A 170 7.83 5.71 6.66
N ASN A 171 8.43 4.88 7.52
CA ASN A 171 9.88 4.64 7.59
C ASN A 171 10.32 3.47 6.67
N ALA A 172 10.89 3.81 5.50
CA ALA A 172 11.28 2.84 4.48
C ALA A 172 12.38 1.83 4.91
N ASP A 173 13.34 2.23 5.76
CA ASP A 173 14.41 1.36 6.24
C ASP A 173 13.89 0.24 7.14
N ILE A 174 12.93 0.57 8.02
CA ILE A 174 12.54 -0.30 9.15
C ILE A 174 11.22 -1.02 8.91
N ARG A 175 10.31 -0.47 8.08
CA ARG A 175 9.01 -1.07 7.77
C ARG A 175 9.11 -2.55 7.38
N ALA A 176 9.95 -2.87 6.41
CA ALA A 176 10.11 -4.25 5.92
C ALA A 176 10.60 -5.25 6.99
N PRO A 177 11.77 -5.04 7.66
CA PRO A 177 12.24 -5.97 8.69
C PRO A 177 11.35 -6.01 9.95
N LEU A 178 10.64 -4.93 10.27
CA LEU A 178 9.72 -4.90 11.40
C LEU A 178 8.47 -5.74 11.12
N MET A 179 7.84 -5.54 9.95
CA MET A 179 6.70 -6.33 9.52
C MET A 179 7.07 -7.81 9.44
N LEU A 180 8.21 -8.16 8.83
CA LEU A 180 8.72 -9.53 8.81
C LEU A 180 8.75 -10.16 10.21
N TYR A 181 9.34 -9.46 11.18
CA TYR A 181 9.51 -9.99 12.53
C TYR A 181 8.18 -10.15 13.26
N LEU A 182 7.38 -9.09 13.27
CA LEU A 182 6.09 -9.07 13.94
C LEU A 182 5.18 -10.19 13.42
N PHE A 183 5.07 -10.31 12.10
CA PHE A 183 4.20 -11.31 11.49
C PHE A 183 4.71 -12.74 11.65
N HIS A 184 6.02 -12.96 11.65
CA HIS A 184 6.58 -14.27 12.01
C HIS A 184 6.23 -14.67 13.46
N ARG A 185 6.30 -13.72 14.40
CA ARG A 185 5.92 -13.94 15.80
C ARG A 185 4.42 -14.21 15.96
N ILE A 186 3.57 -13.50 15.22
CA ILE A 186 2.13 -13.74 15.17
C ILE A 186 1.83 -15.12 14.56
N ASP A 187 2.46 -15.48 13.43
CA ASP A 187 2.23 -16.77 12.77
C ASP A 187 2.59 -17.95 13.68
N LYS A 188 3.76 -17.93 14.33
CA LYS A 188 4.17 -18.98 15.28
C LYS A 188 3.26 -19.13 16.49
N MET A 189 2.47 -18.09 16.82
CA MET A 189 1.47 -18.12 17.89
C MET A 189 0.16 -18.81 17.48
N LEU A 190 -0.12 -18.98 16.17
CA LEU A 190 -1.37 -19.58 15.67
C LEU A 190 -1.36 -21.11 15.76
N THR A 191 -1.54 -21.63 16.96
CA THR A 191 -1.54 -23.06 17.34
C THR A 191 -2.87 -23.79 17.09
N GLY A 192 -3.92 -23.09 16.65
CA GLY A 192 -5.27 -23.63 16.50
C GLY A 192 -6.30 -23.04 17.48
N ASP A 193 -5.86 -22.20 18.42
CA ASP A 193 -6.74 -21.39 19.26
C ASP A 193 -7.48 -20.34 18.43
N ARG A 194 -8.75 -20.08 18.79
CA ARG A 194 -9.58 -19.06 18.12
C ARG A 194 -8.87 -17.72 18.17
N THR A 195 -8.46 -17.18 17.02
CA THR A 195 -7.69 -15.94 16.97
C THR A 195 -8.30 -14.96 15.97
N MET A 196 -8.51 -13.72 16.39
CA MET A 196 -8.96 -12.61 15.54
C MET A 196 -7.79 -11.63 15.35
N ILE A 197 -7.41 -11.39 14.10
CA ILE A 197 -6.34 -10.46 13.73
C ILE A 197 -6.97 -9.33 12.93
N VAL A 198 -7.09 -8.16 13.54
CA VAL A 198 -7.54 -6.93 12.89
C VAL A 198 -6.33 -6.17 12.39
N ILE A 199 -6.37 -5.71 11.15
CA ILE A 199 -5.35 -4.86 10.54
C ILE A 199 -6.05 -3.62 10.02
N ASP A 200 -5.89 -2.51 10.74
CA ASP A 200 -6.45 -1.24 10.27
C ASP A 200 -5.55 -0.58 9.22
N GLU A 201 -6.19 0.17 8.33
CA GLU A 201 -5.59 0.87 7.20
C GLU A 201 -4.63 0.01 6.36
N PHE A 202 -4.99 -1.27 6.19
CA PHE A 202 -4.08 -2.33 5.74
C PHE A 202 -3.42 -2.05 4.37
N TRP A 203 -4.04 -1.21 3.54
CA TRP A 203 -3.51 -0.82 2.23
C TRP A 203 -2.17 -0.08 2.33
N LYS A 204 -1.91 0.68 3.41
CA LYS A 204 -0.61 1.34 3.63
C LYS A 204 0.53 0.31 3.70
N ALA A 205 0.28 -0.84 4.32
CA ALA A 205 1.27 -1.90 4.46
C ALA A 205 1.47 -2.70 3.15
N LEU A 206 0.50 -2.70 2.21
CA LEU A 206 0.61 -3.38 0.90
C LEU A 206 1.67 -2.80 -0.05
N GLY A 207 2.25 -1.64 0.28
CA GLY A 207 3.45 -1.15 -0.42
C GLY A 207 4.69 -2.01 -0.16
N ASP A 208 4.69 -2.86 0.87
CA ASP A 208 5.82 -3.70 1.25
C ASP A 208 5.67 -5.16 0.77
N ASN A 209 6.76 -5.73 0.24
CA ASN A 209 6.77 -7.11 -0.26
C ASN A 209 6.51 -8.15 0.83
N ALA A 210 7.10 -7.99 2.02
CA ALA A 210 6.93 -8.95 3.10
C ALA A 210 5.50 -8.94 3.64
N PHE A 211 4.90 -7.75 3.80
CA PHE A 211 3.49 -7.65 4.17
C PHE A 211 2.57 -8.24 3.11
N ARG A 212 2.81 -8.01 1.81
CA ARG A 212 1.99 -8.59 0.74
C ARG A 212 2.02 -10.12 0.77
N SER A 213 3.21 -10.73 0.86
CA SER A 213 3.33 -12.19 0.98
C SER A 213 2.61 -12.70 2.23
N PHE A 214 2.83 -12.09 3.39
CA PHE A 214 2.14 -12.43 4.62
C PHE A 214 0.61 -12.36 4.50
N ALA A 215 0.08 -11.25 4.00
CA ALA A 215 -1.36 -11.04 3.86
C ALA A 215 -1.98 -12.04 2.87
N GLN A 216 -1.29 -12.35 1.77
CA GLN A 216 -1.74 -13.30 0.76
C GLN A 216 -1.74 -14.74 1.29
N ASP A 217 -0.71 -15.15 2.04
CA ASP A 217 -0.64 -16.48 2.64
C ASP A 217 -1.60 -16.63 3.82
N GLY A 218 -1.71 -15.60 4.66
CA GLY A 218 -2.68 -15.53 5.76
C GLY A 218 -4.12 -15.69 5.27
N LEU A 219 -4.52 -14.93 4.23
CA LEU A 219 -5.83 -15.04 3.58
C LEU A 219 -6.18 -16.48 3.15
N LYS A 220 -5.19 -17.26 2.70
CA LYS A 220 -5.38 -18.64 2.20
C LYS A 220 -5.30 -19.71 3.30
N THR A 221 -4.57 -19.45 4.38
CA THR A 221 -4.18 -20.49 5.37
C THR A 221 -4.79 -20.32 6.75
N TYR A 222 -5.03 -19.08 7.22
CA TYR A 222 -5.37 -18.81 8.62
C TYR A 222 -6.73 -19.40 9.04
N ARG A 223 -7.68 -19.48 8.11
CA ARG A 223 -8.95 -20.19 8.31
C ARG A 223 -8.75 -21.65 8.75
N LYS A 224 -7.72 -22.34 8.25
CA LYS A 224 -7.40 -23.73 8.62
C LYS A 224 -6.77 -23.83 10.02
N ARG A 225 -6.21 -22.73 10.52
CA ARG A 225 -5.59 -22.58 11.86
C ARG A 225 -6.54 -21.93 12.88
N ASN A 226 -7.85 -21.94 12.60
CA ASN A 226 -8.90 -21.36 13.45
C ASN A 226 -8.74 -19.83 13.68
N ALA A 227 -8.12 -19.14 12.72
CA ALA A 227 -7.87 -17.71 12.77
C ALA A 227 -8.67 -16.93 11.71
N LEU A 228 -9.15 -15.75 12.11
CA LEU A 228 -9.91 -14.80 11.31
C LEU A 228 -9.07 -13.55 11.08
N MET A 229 -8.87 -13.14 9.82
CA MET A 229 -8.28 -11.85 9.46
C MET A 229 -9.38 -10.84 9.12
N VAL A 230 -9.29 -9.64 9.71
CA VAL A 230 -10.18 -8.52 9.41
C VAL A 230 -9.34 -7.33 8.95
N PHE A 231 -9.31 -7.14 7.65
CA PHE A 231 -8.74 -5.94 7.03
C PHE A 231 -9.73 -4.79 7.10
N ALA A 232 -9.24 -3.59 7.40
CA ALA A 232 -10.00 -2.36 7.31
C ALA A 232 -9.27 -1.32 6.45
N THR A 233 -10.04 -0.48 5.75
CA THR A 233 -9.52 0.55 4.85
C THR A 233 -10.50 1.72 4.70
N GLN A 234 -9.98 2.93 4.58
CA GLN A 234 -10.72 4.12 4.17
C GLN A 234 -10.74 4.29 2.64
N SER A 235 -9.73 3.73 1.95
CA SER A 235 -9.63 3.76 0.49
C SER A 235 -9.93 2.39 -0.12
N PRO A 236 -11.13 2.18 -0.72
CA PRO A 236 -11.43 0.97 -1.48
C PRO A 236 -10.51 0.85 -2.72
N GLY A 237 -10.27 1.96 -3.42
CA GLY A 237 -9.44 1.99 -4.63
C GLY A 237 -7.99 1.56 -4.38
N ASP A 238 -7.38 1.95 -3.26
CA ASP A 238 -5.97 1.58 -2.99
C ASP A 238 -5.82 0.11 -2.55
N ALA A 239 -6.84 -0.48 -1.94
CA ALA A 239 -6.90 -1.93 -1.72
C ALA A 239 -7.00 -2.70 -3.04
N LEU A 240 -7.73 -2.18 -4.03
CA LEU A 240 -7.91 -2.78 -5.35
C LEU A 240 -6.70 -2.65 -6.27
N LYS A 241 -5.92 -1.56 -6.15
CA LYS A 241 -4.64 -1.37 -6.87
C LYS A 241 -3.53 -2.33 -6.44
N SER A 242 -3.69 -3.04 -5.32
CA SER A 242 -2.67 -3.95 -4.81
C SER A 242 -2.49 -5.17 -5.71
N ASP A 243 -1.26 -5.66 -5.85
CA ASP A 243 -0.93 -6.91 -6.57
C ASP A 243 -1.71 -8.13 -6.03
N ILE A 244 -2.12 -8.10 -4.76
CA ILE A 244 -2.89 -9.17 -4.10
C ILE A 244 -4.41 -8.92 -4.08
N SER A 245 -4.91 -7.92 -4.81
CA SER A 245 -6.35 -7.56 -4.86
C SER A 245 -7.24 -8.73 -5.26
N HIS A 246 -6.84 -9.53 -6.24
CA HIS A 246 -7.52 -10.78 -6.61
C HIS A 246 -7.70 -11.73 -5.40
N SER A 247 -6.63 -11.95 -4.62
CA SER A 247 -6.66 -12.80 -3.43
C SER A 247 -7.55 -12.20 -2.33
N ILE A 248 -7.57 -10.87 -2.18
CA ILE A 248 -8.47 -10.18 -1.24
C ILE A 248 -9.93 -10.38 -1.67
N LEU A 249 -10.26 -10.16 -2.95
CA LEU A 249 -11.62 -10.26 -3.46
C LEU A 249 -12.20 -11.67 -3.35
N GLU A 250 -11.40 -12.69 -3.69
CA GLU A 250 -11.75 -14.10 -3.62
C GLU A 250 -11.89 -14.63 -2.19
N GLN A 251 -10.93 -14.31 -1.30
CA GLN A 251 -10.86 -14.93 0.03
C GLN A 251 -11.67 -14.16 1.10
N VAL A 252 -11.99 -12.88 0.87
CA VAL A 252 -12.83 -12.09 1.80
C VAL A 252 -14.32 -12.44 1.61
N ALA A 253 -14.76 -13.42 2.40
CA ALA A 253 -16.15 -13.89 2.43
C ALA A 253 -17.16 -12.86 2.96
N THR A 254 -16.77 -11.97 3.87
CA THR A 254 -17.65 -10.94 4.46
C THR A 254 -17.12 -9.54 4.18
N LYS A 255 -17.93 -8.71 3.55
CA LYS A 255 -17.64 -7.31 3.21
C LYS A 255 -18.62 -6.43 3.99
N ILE A 256 -18.11 -5.52 4.82
CA ILE A 256 -18.92 -4.52 5.53
C ILE A 256 -18.61 -3.16 4.91
N MET A 257 -19.63 -2.52 4.33
CA MET A 257 -19.50 -1.24 3.64
C MET A 257 -20.26 -0.16 4.43
N LEU A 258 -19.52 0.80 4.98
CA LEU A 258 -20.08 1.97 5.65
C LEU A 258 -20.38 3.07 4.61
N PRO A 259 -21.27 4.02 4.92
CA PRO A 259 -21.74 5.02 3.97
C PRO A 259 -20.62 5.89 3.40
N ASN A 260 -20.55 6.00 2.07
CA ASN A 260 -19.48 6.71 1.37
C ASN A 260 -20.02 7.53 0.18
N PRO A 261 -20.42 8.79 0.41
CA PRO A 261 -20.88 9.71 -0.65
C PRO A 261 -19.84 9.95 -1.76
N ASN A 262 -18.56 9.78 -1.44
CA ASN A 262 -17.45 9.94 -2.38
C ASN A 262 -17.05 8.61 -3.06
N GLY A 263 -17.76 7.52 -2.79
CA GLY A 263 -17.47 6.19 -3.32
C GLY A 263 -17.59 6.14 -4.84
N GLN A 264 -16.56 5.66 -5.53
CA GLN A 264 -16.52 5.60 -6.99
C GLN A 264 -17.13 4.30 -7.51
N ARG A 265 -17.95 4.38 -8.57
CA ARG A 265 -18.63 3.21 -9.16
C ARG A 265 -17.63 2.10 -9.51
N ARG A 266 -16.48 2.46 -10.09
CA ARG A 266 -15.41 1.52 -10.46
C ARG A 266 -14.88 0.71 -9.28
N ASP A 267 -14.78 1.32 -8.09
CA ASP A 267 -14.16 0.69 -6.93
C ASP A 267 -15.18 -0.25 -6.27
N TYR A 268 -16.45 0.17 -6.16
CA TYR A 268 -17.50 -0.61 -5.49
C TYR A 268 -18.13 -1.69 -6.38
N ILE A 269 -18.54 -1.35 -7.60
CA ILE A 269 -19.20 -2.29 -8.52
C ILE A 269 -18.15 -3.14 -9.23
N ASP A 270 -17.27 -2.53 -10.01
CA ASP A 270 -16.33 -3.29 -10.85
C ASP A 270 -15.24 -3.97 -10.01
N GLY A 271 -14.80 -3.32 -8.92
CA GLY A 271 -13.83 -3.86 -7.96
C GLY A 271 -14.44 -4.83 -6.94
N PHE A 272 -15.35 -4.36 -6.07
CA PHE A 272 -15.91 -5.18 -4.98
C PHE A 272 -17.15 -6.02 -5.33
N SER A 273 -17.59 -6.01 -6.59
CA SER A 273 -18.76 -6.75 -7.08
C SER A 273 -20.05 -6.40 -6.32
N MET A 274 -20.22 -5.13 -5.97
CA MET A 274 -21.52 -4.60 -5.52
C MET A 274 -22.49 -4.51 -6.71
N THR A 275 -23.78 -4.65 -6.45
CA THR A 275 -24.83 -4.29 -7.44
C THR A 275 -25.02 -2.78 -7.52
N ASP A 276 -25.64 -2.27 -8.60
CA ASP A 276 -26.00 -0.85 -8.69
C ASP A 276 -26.92 -0.39 -7.54
N ALA A 277 -27.81 -1.27 -7.05
CA ALA A 277 -28.65 -0.98 -5.88
C ALA A 277 -27.86 -0.92 -4.57
N GLU A 278 -26.90 -1.84 -4.37
CA GLU A 278 -26.01 -1.81 -3.20
C GLU A 278 -25.11 -0.57 -3.21
N PHE A 279 -24.65 -0.15 -4.39
CA PHE A 279 -23.84 1.05 -4.56
C PHE A 279 -24.64 2.33 -4.32
N ALA A 280 -25.85 2.45 -4.89
CA ALA A 280 -26.75 3.57 -4.64
C ALA A 280 -27.07 3.72 -3.14
N LEU A 281 -27.37 2.61 -2.47
CA LEU A 281 -27.59 2.57 -1.03
C LEU A 281 -26.38 3.10 -0.23
N ILE A 282 -25.16 2.63 -0.53
CA ILE A 282 -23.92 3.05 0.16
C ILE A 282 -23.58 4.52 -0.08
N ARG A 283 -23.87 5.04 -1.28
CA ARG A 283 -23.42 6.36 -1.74
C ARG A 283 -24.45 7.47 -1.49
N GLU A 284 -25.74 7.18 -1.61
CA GLU A 284 -26.79 8.20 -1.76
C GLU A 284 -27.90 8.07 -0.71
N GLU A 285 -28.27 6.85 -0.29
CA GLU A 285 -29.40 6.64 0.63
C GLU A 285 -28.98 6.59 2.11
N LEU A 286 -27.84 5.96 2.44
CA LEU A 286 -27.35 5.88 3.82
C LEU A 286 -26.54 7.13 4.18
N SER A 287 -26.85 7.77 5.30
CA SER A 287 -26.02 8.81 5.90
C SER A 287 -25.03 8.20 6.92
N GLN A 288 -23.87 8.84 7.10
CA GLN A 288 -22.89 8.40 8.11
C GLN A 288 -23.43 8.47 9.54
N GLU A 289 -24.36 9.40 9.79
CA GLU A 289 -25.07 9.60 11.06
C GLU A 289 -26.13 8.53 11.33
N SER A 290 -26.55 7.76 10.33
CA SER A 290 -27.61 6.74 10.49
C SER A 290 -27.19 5.50 11.27
N HIS A 291 -25.90 5.38 11.61
CA HIS A 291 -25.26 4.18 12.20
C HIS A 291 -25.51 2.88 11.40
N LYS A 292 -25.91 2.99 10.13
CA LYS A 292 -26.19 1.88 9.22
C LYS A 292 -25.03 1.58 8.29
N PHE A 293 -24.88 0.30 7.96
CA PHE A 293 -23.92 -0.18 6.99
C PHE A 293 -24.46 -1.42 6.27
N LEU A 294 -23.94 -1.68 5.07
CA LEU A 294 -24.24 -2.89 4.31
C LEU A 294 -23.32 -4.02 4.76
N VAL A 295 -23.89 -5.18 5.09
CA VAL A 295 -23.15 -6.44 5.25
C VAL A 295 -23.45 -7.32 4.05
N LYS A 296 -22.43 -7.63 3.25
CA LYS A 296 -22.51 -8.54 2.10
C LYS A 296 -21.74 -9.84 2.36
N GLN A 297 -22.39 -10.97 2.10
CA GLN A 297 -21.79 -12.31 2.10
C GLN A 297 -22.25 -13.07 0.85
N GLY A 298 -21.32 -13.38 -0.06
CA GLY A 298 -21.66 -13.97 -1.35
C GLY A 298 -22.60 -13.07 -2.16
N HIS A 299 -23.81 -13.57 -2.46
CA HIS A 299 -24.85 -12.82 -3.16
C HIS A 299 -25.82 -12.09 -2.23
N ASP A 300 -25.83 -12.44 -0.94
CA ASP A 300 -26.75 -11.87 0.04
C ASP A 300 -26.19 -10.58 0.64
N SER A 301 -27.06 -9.59 0.78
CA SER A 301 -26.75 -8.27 1.33
C SER A 301 -27.85 -7.81 2.28
N VAL A 302 -27.45 -7.36 3.47
CA VAL A 302 -28.37 -6.91 4.54
C VAL A 302 -27.90 -5.56 5.06
N VAL A 303 -28.83 -4.61 5.23
CA VAL A 303 -28.57 -3.35 5.93
C VAL A 303 -28.68 -3.61 7.43
N VAL A 304 -27.61 -3.30 8.16
CA VAL A 304 -27.53 -3.47 9.62
C VAL A 304 -27.35 -2.11 10.26
N GLU A 305 -28.08 -1.87 11.35
CA GLU A 305 -27.98 -0.69 12.20
C GLU A 305 -27.22 -1.06 13.48
N LEU A 306 -26.15 -0.32 13.79
CA LEU A 306 -25.41 -0.46 15.04
C LEU A 306 -25.86 0.63 16.02
N ASP A 307 -27.02 0.42 16.63
CA ASP A 307 -27.51 1.29 17.70
C ASP A 307 -26.65 1.13 18.96
N LEU A 308 -26.02 2.23 19.38
CA LEU A 308 -25.22 2.35 20.60
C LEU A 308 -25.79 3.42 21.54
N THR A 309 -27.07 3.77 21.38
CA THR A 309 -27.76 4.77 22.21
C THR A 309 -27.67 4.40 23.70
N GLY A 310 -27.19 5.33 24.52
CA GLY A 310 -27.01 5.14 25.96
C GLY A 310 -25.73 4.39 26.38
N LEU A 311 -24.81 4.13 25.44
CA LEU A 311 -23.48 3.57 25.68
C LEU A 311 -22.38 4.64 25.59
N ASP A 312 -22.64 5.85 26.09
CA ASP A 312 -21.75 7.02 25.93
C ASP A 312 -20.36 6.80 26.55
N ASN A 313 -20.29 6.08 27.67
CA ASN A 313 -19.02 5.77 28.35
C ASN A 313 -18.21 4.75 27.55
N GLU A 314 -18.88 3.72 27.03
CA GLU A 314 -18.29 2.67 26.21
C GLU A 314 -17.85 3.25 24.85
N LEU A 315 -18.62 4.18 24.26
CA LEU A 315 -18.23 4.91 23.05
C LEU A 315 -16.93 5.70 23.23
N ALA A 316 -16.72 6.33 24.40
CA ALA A 316 -15.46 7.02 24.71
C ALA A 316 -14.25 6.05 24.80
N VAL A 317 -14.48 4.78 25.13
CA VAL A 317 -13.45 3.72 25.12
C VAL A 317 -13.24 3.13 23.72
N LEU A 318 -14.31 2.95 22.95
CA LEU A 318 -14.30 2.36 21.60
C LEU A 318 -13.89 3.37 20.50
N SER A 319 -13.91 4.68 20.76
CA SER A 319 -13.58 5.75 19.82
C SER A 319 -12.29 6.49 20.24
N GLY A 320 -11.15 5.81 20.24
CA GLY A 320 -9.86 6.44 20.51
C GLY A 320 -9.56 7.58 19.52
N ARG A 321 -9.30 8.76 20.06
CA ARG A 321 -8.78 9.96 19.36
C ARG A 321 -7.49 10.42 20.04
N ALA A 322 -6.59 11.07 19.30
CA ALA A 322 -5.30 11.54 19.83
C ALA A 322 -5.41 12.26 21.19
N GLU A 323 -6.38 13.16 21.34
CA GLU A 323 -6.70 13.87 22.59
C GLU A 323 -7.08 12.91 23.74
N THR A 324 -8.10 12.07 23.54
CA THR A 324 -8.55 11.09 24.54
C THR A 324 -7.48 10.05 24.89
N THR A 325 -6.64 9.67 23.93
CA THR A 325 -5.60 8.67 24.13
C THR A 325 -4.41 9.26 24.89
N ALA A 326 -4.12 10.56 24.74
CA ALA A 326 -3.17 11.27 25.60
C ALA A 326 -3.66 11.28 27.06
N VAL A 327 -4.92 11.70 27.29
CA VAL A 327 -5.54 11.68 28.64
C VAL A 327 -5.51 10.28 29.25
N ALA A 328 -5.83 9.23 28.48
CA ALA A 328 -5.75 7.86 28.96
C ALA A 328 -4.32 7.43 29.34
N CYS A 329 -3.30 7.88 28.58
CA CYS A 329 -1.90 7.64 28.93
C CYS A 329 -1.49 8.33 30.23
N ASP A 330 -1.87 9.60 30.42
CA ASP A 330 -1.54 10.38 31.62
C ASP A 330 -2.16 9.75 32.88
N VAL A 331 -3.45 9.38 32.81
CA VAL A 331 -4.19 8.72 33.90
C VAL A 331 -3.58 7.35 34.24
N ILE A 332 -3.11 6.59 33.25
CA ILE A 332 -2.40 5.32 33.47
C ILE A 332 -1.00 5.53 34.06
N ALA A 333 -0.32 6.63 33.73
CA ALA A 333 0.98 6.97 34.31
C ALA A 333 0.85 7.39 35.78
N GLU A 334 -0.22 8.12 36.15
CA GLU A 334 -0.49 8.55 37.52
C GLU A 334 -1.00 7.42 38.42
N HIS A 335 -1.93 6.60 37.94
CA HIS A 335 -2.65 5.62 38.77
C HIS A 335 -2.34 4.15 38.46
N GLY A 336 -1.48 3.88 37.48
CA GLY A 336 -1.13 2.53 37.04
C GLY A 336 -2.12 1.93 36.04
N ARG A 337 -1.76 0.75 35.51
CA ARG A 337 -2.54 0.04 34.48
C ARG A 337 -3.73 -0.76 35.03
N ASP A 338 -3.78 -0.99 36.34
CA ASP A 338 -4.84 -1.77 36.97
C ASP A 338 -5.86 -0.83 37.65
N PRO A 339 -7.09 -0.70 37.15
CA PRO A 339 -8.12 0.15 37.75
C PRO A 339 -8.59 -0.33 39.13
N ALA A 340 -8.11 -1.47 39.64
CA ALA A 340 -8.28 -1.88 41.04
C ALA A 340 -7.15 -1.37 41.97
N GLN A 341 -6.01 -0.92 41.44
CA GLN A 341 -4.87 -0.42 42.24
C GLN A 341 -4.90 1.10 42.45
N SER A 342 -5.73 1.82 41.70
CA SER A 342 -5.91 3.28 41.80
C SER A 342 -6.64 3.76 43.07
N SER A 343 -7.04 2.86 43.97
CA SER A 343 -7.75 3.20 45.22
C SER A 343 -6.82 3.24 46.43
N THR A 344 -6.18 4.38 46.67
CA THR A 344 -5.49 4.65 47.94
C THR A 344 -6.51 4.86 49.07
N SER A 345 -6.45 4.02 50.10
CA SER A 345 -7.13 4.13 51.41
C SER A 345 -8.67 4.09 51.46
N ALA A 346 -9.24 2.87 51.45
CA ALA A 346 -10.18 2.41 52.48
C ALA A 346 -10.26 0.87 52.47
N ASP A 347 -10.28 0.23 53.64
CA ASP A 347 -10.22 -1.23 53.77
C ASP A 347 -11.40 -1.96 53.12
N VAL A 348 -11.12 -3.13 52.52
CA VAL A 348 -11.85 -4.41 52.75
C VAL A 348 -11.15 -5.55 51.98
N GLN A 349 -10.84 -6.65 52.66
CA GLN A 349 -10.35 -7.89 52.05
C GLN A 349 -11.47 -8.62 51.29
N VAL A 350 -11.26 -9.03 50.03
CA VAL A 350 -12.08 -10.06 49.36
C VAL A 350 -11.20 -10.95 48.48
N GLU A 351 -11.50 -12.26 48.49
CA GLU A 351 -10.76 -13.31 47.78
C GLU A 351 -10.93 -13.31 46.24
N ARG A 352 -10.08 -14.11 45.57
CA ARG A 352 -10.09 -14.32 44.11
C ARG A 352 -11.35 -15.04 43.62
N ARG A 353 -12.11 -14.46 42.67
CA ARG A 353 -12.58 -15.10 41.41
C ARG A 353 -13.55 -14.22 40.57
N SER A 354 -13.59 -14.52 39.26
CA SER A 354 -14.59 -14.13 38.24
C SER A 354 -14.49 -12.73 37.59
N PRO A 355 -14.83 -12.59 36.28
CA PRO A 355 -14.71 -11.33 35.52
C PRO A 355 -15.78 -10.29 35.90
N MET A 356 -15.51 -9.02 35.57
CA MET A 356 -16.22 -7.84 36.09
C MET A 356 -17.68 -7.68 35.62
N SER A 357 -18.47 -7.02 36.47
CA SER A 357 -19.85 -6.58 36.19
C SER A 357 -19.91 -5.05 35.98
N PRO A 358 -20.93 -4.51 35.27
CA PRO A 358 -20.95 -3.13 34.76
C PRO A 358 -21.07 -2.00 35.80
N LYS A 359 -20.89 -2.27 37.09
CA LYS A 359 -20.97 -1.24 38.16
C LYS A 359 -19.64 -0.54 38.47
N LYS A 360 -18.51 -0.98 37.92
CA LYS A 360 -17.17 -0.41 38.20
C LYS A 360 -16.68 0.67 37.22
N LEU A 361 -17.32 0.85 36.05
CA LEU A 361 -16.93 1.86 35.06
C LEU A 361 -17.25 3.32 35.49
N ARG A 362 -18.05 3.49 36.55
CA ARG A 362 -18.69 4.76 36.94
C ARG A 362 -17.77 5.83 37.55
N TYR A 363 -16.53 5.50 37.91
CA TYR A 363 -15.64 6.42 38.62
C TYR A 363 -14.58 7.11 37.74
N PHE A 364 -14.56 6.83 36.43
CA PHE A 364 -13.55 7.37 35.50
C PHE A 364 -13.99 8.65 34.74
N VAL A 365 -15.30 8.96 34.70
CA VAL A 365 -15.88 9.82 33.65
C VAL A 365 -16.10 11.29 34.06
N MET A 366 -15.89 11.66 35.31
CA MET A 366 -16.25 13.00 35.82
C MET A 366 -15.18 14.07 35.52
N GLY A 367 -14.94 14.39 34.25
CA GLY A 367 -13.81 15.27 33.87
C GLY A 367 -13.85 16.09 32.57
N VAL A 368 -14.75 15.87 31.60
CA VAL A 368 -14.81 16.69 30.36
C VAL A 368 -16.25 16.90 29.88
N SER A 369 -16.75 18.14 29.93
CA SER A 369 -18.01 18.57 29.29
C SER A 369 -18.16 20.09 29.30
N LEU A 370 -17.89 20.78 28.18
CA LEU A 370 -18.51 22.07 27.77
C LEU A 370 -17.94 22.59 26.43
N LEU A 371 -18.74 23.39 25.71
CA LEU A 371 -18.49 24.10 24.44
C LEU A 371 -18.44 23.25 23.14
N THR A 372 -19.07 23.62 22.00
CA THR A 372 -20.25 24.50 21.72
C THR A 372 -20.74 24.23 20.29
N CYS A 373 -22.04 24.43 20.01
CA CYS A 373 -22.60 24.39 18.66
C CYS A 373 -22.38 25.70 17.88
N MET A 374 -22.27 25.65 16.55
CA MET A 374 -22.90 26.58 15.58
C MET A 374 -22.58 26.17 14.12
N GLY A 375 -23.47 26.47 13.17
CA GLY A 375 -23.27 26.16 11.74
C GLY A 375 -24.11 27.05 10.82
N SER A 376 -24.00 26.85 9.50
CA SER A 376 -24.94 27.35 8.46
C SER A 376 -24.57 26.82 7.06
N ALA A 377 -25.53 26.87 6.13
CA ALA A 377 -25.44 26.33 4.75
C ALA A 377 -25.85 27.39 3.72
N HIS A 378 -25.56 27.21 2.40
CA HIS A 378 -26.32 27.78 1.26
C HIS A 378 -25.89 27.21 -0.12
N ALA A 379 -26.72 27.42 -1.15
CA ALA A 379 -26.60 26.92 -2.54
C ALA A 379 -26.45 28.10 -3.56
N GLN A 380 -26.58 28.02 -4.90
CA GLN A 380 -27.11 27.02 -5.85
C GLN A 380 -26.62 27.33 -7.30
N GLY A 381 -26.70 26.40 -8.27
CA GLY A 381 -26.53 26.74 -9.71
C GLY A 381 -26.51 25.54 -10.68
N ILE A 382 -27.27 25.60 -11.78
CA ILE A 382 -27.40 24.54 -12.82
C ILE A 382 -27.03 25.09 -14.21
N PRO A 383 -26.20 24.40 -15.01
CA PRO A 383 -26.03 24.65 -16.44
C PRO A 383 -26.71 23.57 -17.32
N VAL A 384 -27.11 23.96 -18.54
CA VAL A 384 -27.85 23.13 -19.52
C VAL A 384 -26.89 22.43 -20.50
N THR A 385 -27.12 21.16 -20.81
CA THR A 385 -26.28 20.33 -21.72
C THR A 385 -26.74 20.31 -23.18
N ASP A 386 -25.79 20.46 -24.12
CA ASP A 386 -26.00 20.37 -25.58
C ASP A 386 -26.09 18.91 -26.08
N THR A 387 -27.21 18.58 -26.73
CA THR A 387 -27.57 17.24 -27.19
C THR A 387 -26.70 16.68 -28.33
N ARG A 388 -25.92 17.52 -29.03
CA ARG A 388 -25.02 17.04 -30.10
C ARG A 388 -23.78 16.33 -29.56
N SER A 389 -23.27 16.77 -28.41
CA SER A 389 -22.10 16.14 -27.77
C SER A 389 -22.39 14.70 -27.31
N LEU A 390 -23.59 14.47 -26.76
CA LEU A 390 -24.08 13.15 -26.34
C LEU A 390 -24.13 12.15 -27.50
N PHE A 391 -24.52 12.56 -28.71
CA PHE A 391 -24.57 11.66 -29.86
C PHE A 391 -23.17 11.19 -30.29
N GLN A 392 -22.18 12.08 -30.31
CA GLN A 392 -20.79 11.71 -30.64
C GLN A 392 -20.16 10.81 -29.57
N GLN A 393 -20.45 11.06 -28.29
CA GLN A 393 -20.02 10.18 -27.19
C GLN A 393 -20.64 8.78 -27.28
N LEU A 394 -21.92 8.68 -27.64
CA LEU A 394 -22.62 7.39 -27.78
C LEU A 394 -22.04 6.53 -28.92
N GLU A 395 -21.57 7.16 -29.99
CA GLU A 395 -20.93 6.49 -31.13
C GLU A 395 -19.50 6.03 -30.80
N GLN A 396 -18.73 6.83 -30.06
CA GLN A 396 -17.43 6.41 -29.50
C GLN A 396 -17.56 5.23 -28.53
N VAL A 397 -18.56 5.24 -27.65
CA VAL A 397 -18.84 4.14 -26.72
C VAL A 397 -19.17 2.84 -27.48
N ARG A 398 -19.95 2.91 -28.57
CA ARG A 398 -20.24 1.74 -29.41
C ARG A 398 -19.01 1.15 -30.08
N GLN A 399 -18.06 1.98 -30.51
CA GLN A 399 -16.77 1.51 -31.04
C GLN A 399 -15.89 0.90 -29.93
N GLY A 400 -15.88 1.47 -28.73
CA GLY A 400 -15.19 0.88 -27.57
C GLY A 400 -15.71 -0.51 -27.21
N VAL A 401 -17.03 -0.73 -27.26
CA VAL A 401 -17.64 -2.04 -26.97
C VAL A 401 -17.23 -3.12 -27.98
N SER A 402 -17.08 -2.81 -29.27
CA SER A 402 -16.64 -3.83 -30.25
C SER A 402 -15.17 -4.21 -30.08
N ILE A 403 -14.30 -3.27 -29.69
CA ILE A 403 -12.90 -3.52 -29.35
C ILE A 403 -12.80 -4.43 -28.10
N LEU A 404 -13.61 -4.16 -27.07
CA LEU A 404 -13.65 -5.00 -25.87
C LEU A 404 -14.17 -6.42 -26.15
N ALA A 405 -15.15 -6.58 -27.05
CA ALA A 405 -15.61 -7.89 -27.49
C ALA A 405 -14.52 -8.69 -28.21
N GLN A 406 -13.74 -8.05 -29.10
CA GLN A 406 -12.59 -8.71 -29.75
C GLN A 406 -11.48 -9.08 -28.77
N GLY A 407 -11.23 -8.23 -27.75
CA GLY A 407 -10.28 -8.52 -26.68
C GLY A 407 -10.70 -9.72 -25.80
N ALA A 408 -12.01 -9.92 -25.59
CA ALA A 408 -12.54 -11.07 -24.84
C ALA A 408 -12.28 -12.40 -25.57
N ASP A 409 -12.48 -12.44 -26.90
CA ASP A 409 -12.18 -13.63 -27.72
C ASP A 409 -10.67 -13.95 -27.74
N GLN A 410 -9.81 -12.93 -27.83
CA GLN A 410 -8.36 -13.11 -27.72
C GLN A 410 -7.92 -13.66 -26.35
N LEU A 411 -8.51 -13.15 -25.26
CA LEU A 411 -8.26 -13.66 -23.91
C LEU A 411 -8.73 -15.10 -23.74
N GLN A 412 -9.84 -15.50 -24.37
CA GLN A 412 -10.31 -16.88 -24.33
C GLN A 412 -9.35 -17.82 -25.08
N GLN A 413 -8.92 -17.44 -26.29
CA GLN A 413 -7.92 -18.20 -27.06
C GLN A 413 -6.58 -18.34 -26.30
N ALA A 414 -6.10 -17.27 -25.66
CA ALA A 414 -4.89 -17.32 -24.83
C ALA A 414 -5.05 -18.24 -23.61
N ARG A 415 -6.24 -18.28 -23.01
CA ARG A 415 -6.56 -19.12 -21.83
C ARG A 415 -6.64 -20.60 -22.17
N ASP A 416 -7.11 -20.95 -23.36
CA ASP A 416 -7.10 -22.33 -23.85
C ASP A 416 -5.68 -22.75 -24.30
N LEU A 417 -4.91 -21.87 -24.94
CA LEU A 417 -3.48 -22.09 -25.22
C LEU A 417 -2.68 -22.36 -23.93
N TYR A 418 -2.96 -21.61 -22.86
CA TYR A 418 -2.34 -21.80 -21.53
C TYR A 418 -2.70 -23.15 -20.88
N ARG A 419 -3.91 -23.67 -21.10
CA ARG A 419 -4.29 -25.02 -20.63
C ARG A 419 -3.56 -26.12 -21.38
N ASP A 420 -3.32 -25.95 -22.67
CA ASP A 420 -2.63 -26.96 -23.48
C ASP A 420 -1.10 -26.92 -23.27
N LEU A 421 -0.52 -25.74 -23.03
CA LEU A 421 0.87 -25.60 -22.57
C LEU A 421 1.11 -26.33 -21.23
N ASN A 422 0.21 -26.20 -20.26
CA ASN A 422 0.33 -26.89 -18.97
C ASN A 422 0.20 -28.44 -19.03
N LYS A 423 -0.18 -29.02 -20.19
CA LYS A 423 -0.22 -30.48 -20.39
C LYS A 423 1.08 -31.04 -20.99
N ALA A 424 1.99 -30.19 -21.46
CA ALA A 424 3.17 -30.62 -22.20
C ALA A 424 4.46 -29.93 -21.72
N THR A 425 5.39 -30.74 -21.23
CA THR A 425 6.81 -30.47 -20.96
C THR A 425 7.21 -29.67 -19.72
N ASP A 426 8.42 -30.02 -19.25
CA ASP A 426 8.98 -29.75 -17.94
C ASP A 426 9.60 -28.33 -17.86
N ILE A 427 8.91 -27.42 -17.18
CA ILE A 427 9.21 -25.98 -17.11
C ILE A 427 10.55 -25.67 -16.43
N GLY A 428 11.10 -26.60 -15.63
CA GLY A 428 12.31 -26.38 -14.82
C GLY A 428 13.56 -25.98 -15.62
N ARG A 429 13.68 -26.39 -16.89
CA ARG A 429 14.87 -26.13 -17.73
C ARG A 429 14.79 -24.86 -18.58
N VAL A 430 13.61 -24.31 -18.81
CA VAL A 430 13.41 -23.11 -19.65
C VAL A 430 13.58 -21.84 -18.81
N ALA A 431 13.19 -21.87 -17.54
CA ALA A 431 13.31 -20.74 -16.60
C ALA A 431 14.77 -20.24 -16.45
N ASP A 432 15.75 -21.14 -16.39
CA ASP A 432 17.18 -20.78 -16.30
C ASP A 432 17.73 -20.18 -17.60
N SER A 433 17.19 -20.57 -18.77
CA SER A 433 17.57 -20.01 -20.07
C SER A 433 16.94 -18.63 -20.31
N LEU A 434 15.74 -18.38 -19.78
CA LEU A 434 15.06 -17.08 -19.86
C LEU A 434 15.70 -16.00 -18.97
N ARG A 435 16.55 -16.38 -18.00
CA ARG A 435 17.12 -15.45 -17.01
C ARG A 435 18.38 -14.70 -17.49
N THR A 436 18.87 -14.96 -18.70
CA THR A 436 20.12 -14.40 -19.22
C THR A 436 19.89 -13.66 -20.54
N ASP A 437 20.56 -12.50 -20.69
CA ASP A 437 20.65 -11.61 -21.86
C ASP A 437 19.44 -10.76 -22.31
N ALA A 438 18.21 -10.97 -21.85
CA ALA A 438 17.02 -10.24 -22.39
C ALA A 438 16.34 -9.19 -21.46
N MET A 439 16.90 -8.86 -20.29
CA MET A 439 16.31 -7.86 -19.37
C MET A 439 17.24 -6.67 -19.12
N ARG A 440 17.40 -5.81 -20.14
CA ARG A 440 17.99 -4.46 -19.98
C ARG A 440 16.92 -3.38 -20.02
N GLU A 441 16.50 -2.97 -18.82
CA GLU A 441 16.08 -1.61 -18.47
C GLU A 441 15.22 -0.82 -19.48
N LEU A 442 13.90 -0.81 -19.28
CA LEU A 442 13.07 0.39 -19.41
C LEU A 442 11.96 0.34 -18.35
N ASN A 443 12.31 0.74 -17.11
CA ASN A 443 11.37 0.82 -16.01
C ASN A 443 10.72 2.21 -15.98
N VAL A 444 9.64 2.41 -16.72
CA VAL A 444 8.79 3.62 -16.59
C VAL A 444 7.86 3.41 -15.40
N SER A 445 8.43 3.51 -14.20
CA SER A 445 7.66 3.47 -12.95
C SER A 445 6.83 4.76 -12.80
N SER A 446 5.73 4.66 -12.06
CA SER A 446 4.80 5.78 -11.81
C SER A 446 5.47 7.02 -11.21
N GLY A 447 6.59 6.86 -10.49
CA GLY A 447 7.38 7.97 -9.95
C GLY A 447 8.07 8.87 -11.00
N SER A 448 8.08 8.49 -12.28
CA SER A 448 8.62 9.34 -13.34
C SER A 448 7.63 10.40 -13.86
N LEU A 449 6.31 10.23 -13.63
CA LEU A 449 5.27 11.10 -14.18
C LEU A 449 5.26 12.51 -13.59
N ASP A 450 5.55 12.67 -12.29
CA ASP A 450 5.55 13.98 -11.63
C ASP A 450 6.73 14.88 -12.07
N GLY A 451 7.86 14.26 -12.48
CA GLY A 451 8.97 14.97 -13.11
C GLY A 451 8.64 15.47 -14.52
N TYR A 452 7.86 14.70 -15.29
CA TYR A 452 7.42 15.08 -16.64
C TYR A 452 6.43 16.25 -16.65
N ALA A 453 5.62 16.41 -15.60
CA ALA A 453 4.72 17.57 -15.46
C ALA A 453 5.48 18.89 -15.24
N ASN A 454 6.64 18.83 -14.57
CA ASN A 454 7.41 20.00 -14.11
C ASN A 454 8.66 20.31 -14.95
N GLY A 455 8.94 19.51 -16.01
CA GLY A 455 10.06 19.76 -16.92
C GLY A 455 11.44 19.41 -16.36
N ASP A 456 11.52 18.50 -15.36
CA ASP A 456 12.79 18.10 -14.77
C ASP A 456 13.58 17.14 -15.67
N LEU A 457 14.76 17.58 -16.11
CA LEU A 457 15.67 16.84 -16.98
C LEU A 457 16.46 15.74 -16.25
N ASN A 458 16.33 15.61 -14.92
CA ASN A 458 17.17 14.72 -14.11
C ASN A 458 16.66 13.27 -13.97
N VAL A 459 15.46 12.95 -14.46
CA VAL A 459 14.75 11.73 -14.05
C VAL A 459 15.28 10.43 -14.68
N ILE A 460 15.89 10.43 -15.88
CA ILE A 460 16.45 9.20 -16.50
C ILE A 460 17.77 9.48 -17.24
N GLY A 461 18.82 8.72 -16.89
CA GLY A 461 20.19 8.91 -17.40
C GLY A 461 20.39 8.79 -18.92
N ARG A 462 19.51 8.08 -19.64
CA ARG A 462 19.56 7.99 -21.12
C ARG A 462 18.77 9.11 -21.84
N LEU A 463 17.85 9.79 -21.17
CA LEU A 463 17.10 10.92 -21.76
C LEU A 463 17.94 12.20 -21.79
N ARG A 464 18.70 12.44 -20.72
CA ARG A 464 19.48 13.67 -20.48
C ARG A 464 20.24 14.15 -21.73
N GLY A 465 21.05 13.30 -22.35
CA GLY A 465 21.90 13.70 -23.48
C GLY A 465 21.15 14.23 -24.72
N ARG A 466 19.97 13.67 -25.05
CA ARG A 466 19.14 14.16 -26.18
C ARG A 466 18.28 15.36 -25.77
N SER A 467 17.71 15.34 -24.57
CA SER A 467 16.93 16.48 -24.09
C SER A 467 17.80 17.73 -23.92
N ASP A 468 19.01 17.61 -23.34
CA ASP A 468 19.95 18.72 -23.19
C ASP A 468 20.37 19.30 -24.55
N SER A 469 20.58 18.46 -25.58
CA SER A 469 20.94 18.95 -26.92
C SER A 469 19.78 19.71 -27.60
N VAL A 470 18.53 19.25 -27.42
CA VAL A 470 17.35 19.95 -27.94
C VAL A 470 17.12 21.25 -27.15
N PHE A 471 17.29 21.24 -25.83
CA PHE A 471 17.18 22.41 -24.98
C PHE A 471 18.20 23.50 -25.37
N GLN A 472 19.48 23.13 -25.53
CA GLN A 472 20.52 24.06 -26.00
C GLN A 472 20.21 24.61 -27.39
N GLY A 473 19.71 23.77 -28.30
CA GLY A 473 19.32 24.20 -29.65
C GLY A 473 18.16 25.20 -29.67
N LEU A 474 17.16 25.03 -28.79
CA LEU A 474 16.06 25.98 -28.62
C LEU A 474 16.53 27.28 -27.95
N MET A 475 17.32 27.20 -26.86
CA MET A 475 17.84 28.39 -26.20
C MET A 475 18.77 29.23 -27.10
N GLY A 476 19.45 28.60 -28.06
CA GLY A 476 20.25 29.30 -29.09
C GLY A 476 19.43 30.12 -30.11
N GLN A 477 18.10 29.96 -30.16
CA GLN A 477 17.21 30.74 -31.02
C GLN A 477 16.63 31.98 -30.33
N LEU A 478 16.88 32.15 -29.04
CA LEU A 478 16.37 33.27 -28.25
C LEU A 478 17.15 34.56 -28.55
N SER A 479 16.45 35.66 -28.83
CA SER A 479 17.10 36.95 -29.12
C SER A 479 17.94 37.45 -27.92
N PRO A 480 19.17 37.95 -28.16
CA PRO A 480 20.00 38.56 -27.11
C PRO A 480 19.30 39.70 -26.37
N ASP A 481 18.37 40.41 -27.00
CA ASP A 481 17.69 41.59 -26.44
C ASP A 481 16.36 41.26 -25.72
N ALA A 482 16.04 39.98 -25.53
CA ALA A 482 14.81 39.56 -24.85
C ALA A 482 14.78 40.00 -23.37
N SER A 483 13.64 40.53 -22.92
CA SER A 483 13.43 40.90 -21.51
C SER A 483 13.45 39.68 -20.59
N GLU A 484 13.82 39.88 -19.32
CA GLU A 484 13.99 38.80 -18.34
C GLU A 484 12.72 37.94 -18.16
N SER A 485 11.54 38.55 -18.16
CA SER A 485 10.26 37.84 -18.13
C SER A 485 10.01 37.02 -19.40
N ALA A 486 10.36 37.53 -20.58
CA ALA A 486 10.24 36.79 -21.83
C ALA A 486 11.24 35.62 -21.89
N ARG A 487 12.46 35.79 -21.36
CA ARG A 487 13.45 34.71 -21.25
C ARG A 487 12.96 33.58 -20.34
N ALA A 488 12.46 33.90 -19.15
CA ALA A 488 11.94 32.89 -18.21
C ALA A 488 10.75 32.10 -18.79
N SER A 489 9.83 32.78 -19.49
CA SER A 489 8.71 32.12 -20.19
C SER A 489 9.20 31.23 -21.34
N TYR A 490 10.16 31.68 -22.14
CA TYR A 490 10.73 30.90 -23.24
C TYR A 490 11.51 29.69 -22.74
N GLU A 491 12.33 29.85 -21.70
CA GLU A 491 13.10 28.75 -21.10
C GLU A 491 12.19 27.64 -20.57
N THR A 492 11.09 28.01 -19.90
CA THR A 492 10.09 27.05 -19.40
C THR A 492 9.49 26.23 -20.55
N GLY A 493 9.13 26.88 -21.67
CA GLY A 493 8.64 26.20 -22.87
C GLY A 493 9.70 25.32 -23.54
N ALA A 494 10.95 25.80 -23.61
CA ALA A 494 12.07 25.07 -24.18
C ALA A 494 12.43 23.80 -23.40
N ARG A 495 12.42 23.86 -22.05
CA ARG A 495 12.61 22.69 -21.18
C ARG A 495 11.52 21.64 -21.42
N GLN A 496 10.25 22.06 -21.48
CA GLN A 496 9.13 21.15 -21.74
C GLN A 496 9.24 20.48 -23.12
N ALA A 497 9.53 21.25 -24.18
CA ALA A 497 9.72 20.71 -25.53
C ALA A 497 10.92 19.74 -25.61
N ALA A 498 12.02 20.04 -24.93
CA ALA A 498 13.22 19.20 -24.87
C ALA A 498 12.95 17.85 -24.19
N VAL A 499 12.25 17.83 -23.06
CA VAL A 499 11.83 16.59 -22.38
C VAL A 499 10.94 15.73 -23.30
N THR A 500 9.96 16.35 -23.97
CA THR A 500 9.08 15.64 -24.91
C THR A 500 9.84 15.05 -26.11
N ALA A 501 10.79 15.80 -26.69
CA ALA A 501 11.61 15.34 -27.80
C ALA A 501 12.56 14.20 -27.40
N GLY A 502 13.18 14.28 -26.20
CA GLY A 502 14.00 13.21 -25.66
C GLY A 502 13.21 11.93 -25.41
N LEU A 503 12.00 12.04 -24.85
CA LEU A 503 11.10 10.90 -24.66
C LEU A 503 10.76 10.23 -25.99
N ALA A 504 10.27 11.00 -26.98
CA ALA A 504 9.95 10.49 -28.31
C ALA A 504 11.15 9.81 -29.00
N GLY A 505 12.35 10.40 -28.86
CA GLY A 505 13.59 9.80 -29.35
C GLY A 505 13.93 8.47 -28.66
N SER A 506 13.75 8.36 -27.34
CA SER A 506 14.03 7.13 -26.59
C SER A 506 13.06 5.99 -26.92
N VAL A 507 11.79 6.29 -27.16
CA VAL A 507 10.80 5.32 -27.63
C VAL A 507 11.13 4.89 -29.07
N GLY A 508 11.56 5.82 -29.93
CA GLY A 508 12.05 5.50 -31.28
C GLY A 508 13.25 4.56 -31.29
N ASP A 509 14.24 4.79 -30.41
CA ASP A 509 15.40 3.90 -30.24
C ASP A 509 14.97 2.51 -29.73
N SER A 510 14.06 2.46 -28.75
CA SER A 510 13.49 1.22 -28.19
C SER A 510 12.77 0.39 -29.27
N VAL A 511 11.89 1.03 -30.04
CA VAL A 511 11.15 0.41 -31.15
C VAL A 511 12.11 -0.11 -32.22
N THR A 512 13.17 0.63 -32.54
CA THR A 512 14.19 0.20 -33.51
C THR A 512 14.96 -1.02 -33.00
N SER A 513 15.49 -0.95 -31.77
CA SER A 513 16.22 -2.07 -31.16
C SER A 513 15.36 -3.33 -31.01
N ARG A 514 14.07 -3.18 -30.68
CA ARG A 514 13.14 -4.31 -30.58
C ARG A 514 12.77 -4.89 -31.95
N ARG A 515 12.61 -4.04 -32.98
CA ARG A 515 12.40 -4.50 -34.37
C ARG A 515 13.57 -5.35 -34.85
N ASP A 516 14.80 -4.90 -34.61
CA ASP A 516 16.01 -5.59 -35.06
C ASP A 516 16.18 -6.93 -34.32
N GLY A 517 15.87 -6.99 -33.01
CA GLY A 517 15.81 -8.24 -32.24
C GLY A 517 14.69 -9.20 -32.67
N LEU A 518 13.52 -8.67 -33.08
CA LEU A 518 12.42 -9.46 -33.66
C LEU A 518 12.79 -10.05 -35.03
N GLU A 519 13.60 -9.36 -35.81
CA GLU A 519 14.11 -9.82 -37.09
C GLU A 519 15.15 -10.94 -36.90
N GLU A 520 16.02 -10.83 -35.89
CA GLU A 520 16.90 -11.91 -35.45
C GLU A 520 16.11 -13.15 -34.97
N LEU A 521 15.09 -12.96 -34.12
CA LEU A 521 14.23 -14.05 -33.65
C LEU A 521 13.48 -14.73 -34.82
N ARG A 522 12.98 -13.97 -35.79
CA ARG A 522 12.37 -14.53 -37.02
C ARG A 522 13.37 -15.32 -37.86
N SER A 523 14.59 -14.83 -38.01
CA SER A 523 15.67 -15.53 -38.72
C SER A 523 16.01 -16.87 -38.04
N ARG A 524 16.18 -16.88 -36.72
CA ARG A 524 16.43 -18.09 -35.92
C ARG A 524 15.24 -19.08 -35.93
N LEU A 525 14.00 -18.59 -35.98
CA LEU A 525 12.81 -19.44 -36.10
C LEU A 525 12.77 -20.20 -37.43
N GLY A 526 13.32 -19.61 -38.51
CA GLY A 526 13.48 -20.25 -39.81
C GLY A 526 14.52 -21.39 -39.86
N SER A 527 15.47 -21.44 -38.92
CA SER A 527 16.51 -22.48 -38.82
C SER A 527 16.30 -23.46 -37.66
N ALA A 528 15.19 -23.33 -36.92
CA ALA A 528 14.87 -24.11 -35.73
C ALA A 528 14.50 -25.57 -36.05
N ASN A 529 15.29 -26.51 -35.52
CA ASN A 529 15.20 -27.94 -35.85
C ASN A 529 14.28 -28.73 -34.93
N SER A 530 13.85 -28.18 -33.78
CA SER A 530 12.96 -28.88 -32.83
C SER A 530 11.63 -28.16 -32.60
N ALA A 531 10.58 -28.92 -32.26
CA ALA A 531 9.26 -28.37 -31.98
C ALA A 531 9.22 -27.52 -30.70
N ALA A 532 10.00 -27.89 -29.67
CA ALA A 532 10.10 -27.14 -28.41
C ALA A 532 10.79 -25.77 -28.61
N GLU A 533 11.86 -25.73 -29.40
CA GLU A 533 12.59 -24.49 -29.75
C GLU A 533 11.71 -23.54 -30.57
N ARG A 534 10.90 -24.07 -31.50
CA ARG A 534 9.87 -23.27 -32.21
C ARG A 534 8.76 -22.76 -31.28
N ALA A 535 8.37 -23.53 -30.26
CA ALA A 535 7.36 -23.11 -29.28
C ALA A 535 7.90 -21.99 -28.36
N ASP A 536 9.13 -22.12 -27.84
CA ASP A 536 9.77 -21.08 -27.02
C ASP A 536 9.94 -19.77 -27.82
N MET A 537 10.46 -19.84 -29.05
CA MET A 537 10.59 -18.65 -29.89
C MET A 537 9.24 -18.05 -30.31
N SER A 538 8.19 -18.87 -30.46
CA SER A 538 6.83 -18.38 -30.70
C SER A 538 6.28 -17.63 -29.48
N ALA A 539 6.52 -18.12 -28.26
CA ALA A 539 6.13 -17.44 -27.03
C ALA A 539 6.90 -16.11 -26.84
N ARG A 540 8.21 -16.08 -27.13
CA ARG A 540 9.00 -14.83 -27.14
C ARG A 540 8.47 -13.82 -28.17
N LEU A 541 8.13 -14.27 -29.37
CA LEU A 541 7.52 -13.43 -30.42
C LEU A 541 6.18 -12.82 -29.99
N GLN A 542 5.34 -13.56 -29.26
CA GLN A 542 4.08 -13.05 -28.71
C GLN A 542 4.31 -12.02 -27.59
N LEU A 543 5.28 -12.26 -26.69
CA LEU A 543 5.64 -11.30 -25.64
C LEU A 543 6.15 -9.97 -26.22
N GLU A 544 7.02 -10.02 -27.23
CA GLU A 544 7.52 -8.81 -27.91
C GLU A 544 6.41 -8.07 -28.69
N GLN A 545 5.44 -8.78 -29.27
CA GLN A 545 4.26 -8.16 -29.89
C GLN A 545 3.37 -7.46 -28.85
N ALA A 546 3.18 -8.04 -27.67
CA ALA A 546 2.47 -7.40 -26.57
C ALA A 546 3.20 -6.14 -26.08
N GLN A 547 4.54 -6.17 -25.96
CA GLN A 547 5.32 -4.98 -25.59
C GLN A 547 5.26 -3.88 -26.67
N MET A 548 5.35 -4.21 -27.95
CA MET A 548 5.13 -3.23 -29.04
C MET A 548 3.75 -2.58 -28.98
N THR A 549 2.73 -3.33 -28.55
CA THR A 549 1.36 -2.81 -28.40
C THR A 549 1.28 -1.81 -27.24
N ASN A 550 1.95 -2.10 -26.12
CA ASN A 550 2.07 -1.17 -24.99
C ASN A 550 2.83 0.11 -25.36
N ASP A 551 3.95 -0.01 -26.09
CA ASP A 551 4.72 1.16 -26.57
C ASP A 551 3.89 2.02 -27.54
N MET A 552 3.07 1.40 -28.40
CA MET A 552 2.13 2.11 -29.28
C MET A 552 1.03 2.83 -28.48
N MET A 553 0.49 2.21 -27.43
CA MET A 553 -0.46 2.87 -26.53
C MET A 553 0.18 4.05 -25.78
N ALA A 554 1.44 3.92 -25.35
CA ALA A 554 2.20 5.01 -24.73
C ALA A 554 2.41 6.19 -25.71
N LEU A 555 2.78 5.92 -26.97
CA LEU A 555 2.87 6.94 -28.02
C LEU A 555 1.53 7.62 -28.30
N GLN A 556 0.43 6.85 -28.33
CA GLN A 556 -0.91 7.41 -28.47
C GLN A 556 -1.30 8.29 -27.28
N ALA A 557 -0.95 7.91 -26.06
CA ALA A 557 -1.17 8.72 -24.86
C ALA A 557 -0.40 10.06 -24.91
N VAL A 558 0.87 10.03 -25.34
CA VAL A 558 1.69 11.25 -25.53
C VAL A 558 1.09 12.16 -26.61
N GLU A 559 0.61 11.62 -27.73
CA GLU A 559 -0.05 12.41 -28.79
C GLU A 559 -1.41 12.96 -28.34
N LEU A 560 -2.21 12.20 -27.59
CA LEU A 560 -3.46 12.67 -26.97
C LEU A 560 -3.19 13.82 -25.99
N GLN A 561 -2.17 13.70 -25.15
CA GLN A 561 -1.75 14.76 -24.24
C GLN A 561 -1.28 16.00 -25.00
N ARG A 562 -0.52 15.84 -26.09
CA ARG A 562 -0.08 16.95 -26.96
C ARG A 562 -1.27 17.69 -27.58
N ARG A 563 -2.28 16.95 -28.07
CA ARG A 563 -3.51 17.53 -28.63
C ARG A 563 -4.34 18.25 -27.57
N ALA A 564 -4.56 17.63 -26.42
CA ALA A 564 -5.29 18.24 -25.31
C ALA A 564 -4.63 19.54 -24.83
N LYS A 565 -3.29 19.59 -24.80
CA LYS A 565 -2.54 20.82 -24.47
C LYS A 565 -2.69 21.90 -25.54
N ALA A 566 -2.52 21.55 -26.82
CA ALA A 566 -2.68 22.50 -27.93
C ALA A 566 -4.11 23.07 -27.99
N GLU A 567 -5.12 22.24 -27.70
CA GLU A 567 -6.52 22.66 -27.62
C GLU A 567 -6.78 23.58 -26.40
N ALA A 568 -6.21 23.26 -25.22
CA ALA A 568 -6.28 24.14 -24.05
C ALA A 568 -5.58 25.50 -24.27
N GLU A 569 -4.44 25.51 -24.96
CA GLU A 569 -3.72 26.74 -25.36
C GLU A 569 -4.57 27.56 -26.36
N TYR A 570 -5.20 26.90 -27.33
CA TYR A 570 -6.10 27.55 -28.31
C TYR A 570 -7.36 28.13 -27.65
N GLN A 571 -8.02 27.40 -26.74
CA GLN A 571 -9.16 27.90 -25.96
C GLN A 571 -8.76 29.08 -25.06
N SER A 572 -7.55 29.05 -24.49
CA SER A 572 -7.00 30.16 -23.71
C SER A 572 -6.77 31.42 -24.57
N TYR A 573 -6.26 31.24 -25.79
CA TYR A 573 -6.11 32.31 -26.79
C TYR A 573 -7.45 32.92 -27.22
N LEU A 574 -8.46 32.08 -27.53
CA LEU A 574 -9.80 32.57 -27.86
C LEU A 574 -10.42 33.36 -26.69
N THR A 575 -10.26 32.88 -25.46
CA THR A 575 -10.73 33.57 -24.24
C THR A 575 -10.04 34.92 -24.05
N LEU A 576 -8.74 35.03 -24.38
CA LEU A 576 -8.01 36.30 -24.38
C LEU A 576 -8.55 37.27 -25.44
N GLN A 577 -8.73 36.83 -26.69
CA GLN A 577 -9.34 37.68 -27.74
C GLN A 577 -10.76 38.15 -27.38
N GLN A 578 -11.58 37.28 -26.78
CA GLN A 578 -12.91 37.68 -26.31
C GLN A 578 -12.84 38.74 -25.21
N ARG A 579 -11.89 38.62 -24.27
CA ARG A 579 -11.65 39.64 -23.23
C ARG A 579 -11.13 40.96 -23.79
N GLU A 580 -10.23 40.94 -24.77
CA GLU A 580 -9.72 42.16 -25.40
C GLU A 580 -10.77 42.84 -26.28
N SER A 581 -11.50 42.09 -27.11
CA SER A 581 -12.60 42.65 -27.92
C SER A 581 -13.77 43.17 -27.07
N ALA A 582 -14.02 42.59 -25.89
CA ALA A 582 -14.98 43.14 -24.92
C ALA A 582 -14.47 44.42 -24.25
N LYS A 583 -13.17 44.52 -23.91
CA LYS A 583 -12.55 45.77 -23.43
C LYS A 583 -12.62 46.87 -24.49
N PHE A 584 -12.30 46.54 -25.75
CA PHE A 584 -12.32 47.49 -26.86
C PHE A 584 -13.74 48.01 -27.16
N ARG A 585 -14.75 47.13 -27.16
CA ARG A 585 -16.17 47.52 -27.29
C ARG A 585 -16.61 48.51 -26.20
N ARG A 586 -16.30 48.22 -24.94
CA ARG A 586 -16.56 49.16 -23.82
C ARG A 586 -15.84 50.50 -23.94
N GLN A 587 -14.62 50.52 -24.48
CA GLN A 587 -13.87 51.76 -24.72
C GLN A 587 -14.42 52.57 -25.91
N MET A 588 -15.05 51.90 -26.88
CA MET A 588 -15.65 52.53 -28.06
C MET A 588 -17.12 52.95 -27.86
N GLY A 589 -17.72 52.67 -26.69
CA GLY A 589 -19.12 53.00 -26.40
C GLY A 589 -20.14 52.17 -27.20
N ILE A 590 -19.76 50.97 -27.62
CA ILE A 590 -20.62 50.03 -28.36
C ILE A 590 -20.85 48.81 -27.47
N ASP A 591 -22.02 48.75 -26.83
CA ASP A 591 -22.50 47.56 -26.11
C ASP A 591 -23.06 46.49 -27.08
#